data_AF-A0A3G2R448-F1
#
_entry.id   AF-A0A3G2R448-F1
#
_cell.length_a   1.000
_cell.length_b   1.000
_cell.length_c   1.000
_cell.angle_alpha   90.00
_cell.angle_beta   90.00
_cell.angle_gamma   90.00
#
_symmetry.space_group_name_H-M   'P 1'
#
loop_
_entity.id
_entity.type
_entity.pdbx_description
1 polymer ?
#
loop_
_entity_poly.entity_id
_entity_poly.type
_entity_poly.pdbx_seq_one_letter_code
_entity_poly.pdbx_strand_id
1 'polypeptide(L)' 'MSLKCPKCGNSKTFYRQISVTAKLKVNKQGKDLKTVYDVNKNDIDGWYEPIYCNVCNTQVGEDS' A
#
# COMPACT_ATOMS: atom_id res chain seq x y z
N MET A 1 -5.84 -18.79 9.80
CA MET A 1 -4.58 -18.80 9.03
C MET A 1 -3.52 -18.03 9.81
N SER A 2 -2.28 -18.52 9.87
CA SER A 2 -1.14 -17.79 10.44
C SER A 2 -0.11 -17.57 9.34
N LEU A 3 0.28 -16.32 9.11
CA LEU A 3 1.25 -15.97 8.08
C LEU A 3 2.67 -16.13 8.61
N LYS A 4 3.53 -16.83 7.86
CA LYS A 4 4.97 -16.91 8.08
C LYS A 4 5.70 -16.74 6.77
N CYS A 5 6.65 -15.80 6.72
CA CYS A 5 7.45 -15.57 5.53
C CYS A 5 8.38 -16.77 5.28
N PRO A 6 8.32 -17.40 4.10
CA PRO A 6 9.18 -18.54 3.78
C PRO A 6 10.65 -18.15 3.58
N LYS A 7 10.92 -16.88 3.23
CA LYS A 7 12.28 -16.41 2.90
C LYS A 7 13.10 -16.01 4.13
N CYS A 8 12.49 -15.28 5.08
CA CYS A 8 13.21 -14.73 6.24
C CYS A 8 12.67 -15.22 7.59
N GLY A 9 11.64 -16.07 7.59
CA GLY A 9 11.04 -16.62 8.81
C GLY A 9 10.17 -15.65 9.61
N ASN A 10 10.04 -14.38 9.20
CA ASN A 10 9.19 -13.39 9.88
C ASN A 10 7.74 -13.87 10.01
N SER A 11 7.18 -13.73 11.21
CA SER A 11 5.81 -14.13 11.56
C SER A 11 5.07 -13.07 12.38
N LYS A 12 5.58 -11.82 12.42
CA LYS A 12 5.03 -10.74 13.25
C LYS A 12 4.12 -9.81 12.45
N THR A 13 4.68 -9.09 11.49
CA THR A 13 3.96 -8.08 10.70
C THR A 13 4.18 -8.27 9.21
N PHE A 14 3.16 -7.90 8.44
CA PHE A 14 3.05 -7.99 6.99
C PHE A 14 2.36 -6.72 6.48
N TYR A 15 2.46 -6.43 5.20
CA TYR A 15 1.75 -5.31 4.57
C TYR A 15 1.10 -5.76 3.27
N ARG A 16 0.15 -4.97 2.79
CA ARG A 16 -0.37 -5.05 1.42
C ARG A 16 -0.10 -3.73 0.74
N GLN A 17 0.04 -3.77 -0.58
CA GLN A 17 -0.07 -2.55 -1.35
C GLN A 17 -1.55 -2.15 -1.38
N ILE A 18 -1.79 -0.84 -1.28
CA ILE A 18 -3.13 -0.26 -1.24
C ILE A 18 -3.13 1.00 -2.09
N SER A 19 -4.29 1.31 -2.66
CA SER A 19 -4.57 2.60 -3.26
C SER A 19 -5.19 3.53 -2.22
N VAL A 20 -4.81 4.79 -2.25
CA VAL A 20 -5.34 5.81 -1.34
C VAL A 20 -5.68 7.06 -2.13
N THR A 21 -6.78 7.71 -1.76
CA THR A 21 -7.15 8.98 -2.39
C THR A 21 -6.13 10.07 -2.02
N ALA A 22 -5.51 10.66 -3.04
CA ALA A 22 -4.55 11.74 -2.90
C ALA A 22 -5.06 13.05 -3.53
N LYS A 23 -4.75 14.19 -2.92
CA LYS A 23 -4.99 15.52 -3.47
C LYS A 23 -3.74 15.96 -4.24
N LEU A 24 -3.91 16.35 -5.50
CA LEU A 24 -2.81 16.86 -6.32
C LEU A 24 -2.79 18.39 -6.30
N LYS A 25 -1.60 18.98 -6.14
CA LYS A 25 -1.46 20.45 -6.18
C LYS A 25 -1.60 20.94 -7.62
N VAL A 26 -2.44 21.95 -7.80
CA VAL A 26 -2.61 22.68 -9.06
C VAL A 26 -2.11 24.12 -8.92
N ASN A 27 -1.70 24.74 -10.02
CA ASN A 27 -1.44 26.17 -10.05
C ASN A 27 -2.72 26.98 -10.29
N LYS A 28 -2.59 28.32 -10.27
CA LYS A 28 -3.71 29.25 -10.50
C LYS A 28 -4.37 29.12 -11.89
N GLN A 29 -3.72 28.44 -12.83
CA GLN A 29 -4.24 28.15 -14.17
C GLN A 29 -4.88 26.76 -14.26
N GLY A 30 -5.03 26.03 -13.14
CA GLY A 30 -5.60 24.69 -13.11
C GLY A 30 -4.69 23.61 -13.68
N LYS A 31 -3.38 23.86 -13.84
CA LYS A 31 -2.43 22.85 -14.29
C LYS A 31 -1.82 22.10 -13.11
N ASP A 32 -1.72 20.79 -13.26
CA ASP A 32 -1.11 19.88 -12.30
C ASP A 32 0.38 20.18 -12.09
N LEU A 33 0.78 20.28 -10.84
CA LEU A 33 2.18 20.51 -10.44
C LEU A 33 2.93 19.22 -10.09
N LYS A 34 2.35 18.04 -10.40
CA LYS A 34 2.90 16.71 -10.09
C LYS A 34 3.32 16.50 -8.62
N THR A 35 2.82 17.36 -7.74
CA THR A 35 3.14 17.37 -6.31
C THR A 35 1.90 16.94 -5.57
N VAL A 36 1.97 15.81 -4.86
CA VAL A 36 0.91 15.39 -3.94
C VAL A 36 0.85 16.39 -2.79
N TYR A 37 -0.32 17.00 -2.60
CA TYR A 37 -0.58 17.98 -1.54
C TYR A 37 -0.96 17.30 -0.23
N ASP A 38 -1.80 16.26 -0.30
CA ASP A 38 -2.36 15.57 0.86
C ASP A 38 -2.82 14.16 0.46
N VAL A 39 -2.94 13.27 1.43
CA VAL A 39 -3.41 11.88 1.24
C VAL A 39 -4.44 11.56 2.32
N ASN A 40 -5.64 11.13 1.90
CA ASN A 40 -6.66 10.68 2.83
C ASN A 40 -6.41 9.22 3.22
N LYS A 41 -5.76 9.00 4.36
CA LYS A 41 -5.42 7.66 4.88
C LYS A 41 -6.63 6.84 5.34
N ASN A 42 -7.80 7.44 5.44
CA ASN A 42 -9.03 6.73 5.82
C ASN A 42 -9.83 6.26 4.61
N ASP A 43 -9.46 6.72 3.41
CA ASP A 43 -10.08 6.35 2.14
C ASP A 43 -9.11 5.44 1.38
N ILE A 44 -9.13 4.17 1.78
CA ILE A 44 -8.24 3.11 1.29
C ILE A 44 -9.06 2.19 0.38
N ASP A 45 -8.53 1.94 -0.82
CA ASP A 45 -8.99 0.93 -1.77
C ASP A 45 -7.88 -0.11 -2.02
N GLY A 46 -8.23 -1.31 -2.47
CA GLY A 46 -7.28 -2.42 -2.70
C GLY A 46 -7.54 -3.68 -1.87
N TRP A 47 -8.81 -4.00 -1.59
CA TRP A 47 -9.19 -5.17 -0.78
C TRP A 47 -8.75 -6.54 -1.38
N TYR A 48 -8.28 -6.58 -2.63
CA TYR A 48 -7.91 -7.83 -3.34
C TYR A 48 -6.41 -8.01 -3.59
N GLU A 49 -5.54 -7.23 -2.95
CA GLU A 49 -4.10 -7.27 -3.26
C GLU A 49 -3.27 -8.27 -2.41
N PRO A 50 -2.17 -8.82 -2.98
CA PRO A 50 -1.27 -9.76 -2.31
C PRO A 50 -0.68 -9.24 -1.00
N ILE A 51 -0.40 -10.17 -0.08
CA ILE A 51 0.26 -9.89 1.20
C ILE A 51 1.77 -10.05 1.05
N TYR A 52 2.51 -9.09 1.55
CA TYR A 52 3.97 -9.05 1.52
C TYR A 52 4.59 -9.07 2.93
N CYS A 53 5.75 -9.70 3.04
CA CYS A 53 6.56 -9.65 4.25
C CYS A 53 7.20 -8.28 4.43
N ASN A 54 6.94 -7.62 5.57
CA ASN A 54 7.49 -6.29 5.87
C ASN A 54 9.03 -6.26 6.10
N VAL A 55 9.69 -7.43 6.17
CA VAL A 55 11.14 -7.52 6.40
C VAL A 55 11.91 -7.70 5.09
N CYS A 56 11.39 -8.52 4.18
CA CYS A 56 12.11 -8.92 2.96
C CYS A 56 11.30 -8.75 1.67
N ASN A 57 10.13 -8.10 1.74
CA ASN A 57 9.21 -7.79 0.64
C ASN A 57 8.77 -8.99 -0.20
N THR A 58 8.94 -10.21 0.31
CA THR A 58 8.50 -11.42 -0.37
C THR A 58 6.99 -11.57 -0.22
N GLN A 59 6.29 -11.82 -1.33
CA GLN A 59 4.86 -12.16 -1.31
C GLN A 59 4.64 -13.46 -0.52
N VAL A 60 3.69 -13.45 0.40
CA VAL A 60 3.40 -14.57 1.31
C VAL A 60 2.01 -15.17 1.11
N GLY A 61 1.14 -14.50 0.36
CA GLY A 61 -0.20 -15.00 0.05
C GLY A 61 -0.99 -14.02 -0.83
N GLU A 62 -2.17 -14.46 -1.23
CA GLU A 62 -3.19 -13.71 -1.97
C GLU A 62 -4.54 -13.92 -1.25
N ASP A 63 -5.43 -12.93 -1.31
CA ASP A 63 -6.78 -13.08 -0.74
C ASP A 63 -7.60 -13.99 -1.65
N SER A 64 -7.99 -15.16 -1.11
CA SER A 64 -8.86 -16.16 -1.74
C SER A 64 -10.33 -15.85 -1.58
#